data_AF-A0A2V8FSR7-F1
#
_entry.id   AF-A0A2V8FSR7-F1
#
_cell.length_a   1.000
_cell.length_b   1.000
_cell.length_c   1.000
_cell.angle_alpha   90.00
_cell.angle_beta   90.00
_cell.angle_gamma   90.00
#
_symmetry.space_group_name_H-M   'P 1'
#
loop_
_entity.id
_entity.type
_entity.pdbx_description
1 polymer ?
#
loop_
_entity_poly.entity_id
_entity_poly.type
_entity_poly.pdbx_seq_one_letter_code
_entity_poly.pdbx_strand_id
1 'polypeptide(L)'
;AAALWKFNPRDATFTCYPKPQKSADTPKIQITKDGAIWYSPRGSLNAPAIGVLYPDMEKMTTLGAYYLNGPPGYPFKPASAERPTIH
;
A
#
# COMPACT_ATOMS: atom_id res chain seq x y z
N ALA A 1 -9.50 -17.98 0.94
CA ALA A 1 -8.26 -17.42 1.52
C ALA A 1 -8.13 -15.97 1.08
N ALA A 2 -7.72 -15.07 1.97
CA ALA A 2 -7.48 -13.66 1.69
C ALA A 2 -6.21 -13.45 0.85
N ALA A 3 -6.25 -12.47 -0.06
CA ALA A 3 -5.17 -12.12 -0.97
C ALA A 3 -5.21 -10.62 -1.30
N LEU A 4 -4.14 -10.08 -1.88
CA LEU A 4 -4.13 -8.75 -2.47
C LEU A 4 -4.47 -8.87 -3.96
N TRP A 5 -5.35 -7.99 -4.45
CA TRP A 5 -5.79 -7.99 -5.84
C TRP A 5 -5.49 -6.64 -6.48
N LYS A 6 -4.86 -6.67 -7.66
CA LYS A 6 -4.68 -5.48 -8.51
C LYS A 6 -5.67 -5.56 -9.66
N PHE A 7 -6.45 -4.50 -9.84
CA PHE A 7 -7.33 -4.32 -10.98
C PHE A 7 -6.67 -3.43 -12.03
N ASN A 8 -6.68 -3.85 -13.29
CA ASN A 8 -6.29 -3.02 -14.42
C ASN A 8 -7.56 -2.46 -15.10
N PRO A 9 -7.85 -1.16 -14.98
CA PRO A 9 -9.06 -0.58 -15.56
C PRO A 9 -9.01 -0.49 -17.09
N ARG A 10 -7.84 -0.67 -17.72
CA ARG A 10 -7.72 -0.57 -19.20
C ARG A 10 -8.34 -1.77 -19.92
N ASP A 11 -8.23 -2.95 -19.34
CA ASP A 11 -8.65 -4.22 -19.93
C ASP A 11 -9.51 -5.08 -19.00
N ALA A 12 -9.92 -4.51 -17.85
CA ALA A 12 -10.70 -5.16 -16.82
C ALA A 12 -10.09 -6.44 -16.23
N THR A 13 -8.76 -6.60 -16.31
CA THR A 13 -8.08 -7.77 -15.76
C THR A 13 -7.73 -7.63 -14.29
N PHE A 14 -7.61 -8.78 -13.62
CA PHE A 14 -7.23 -8.88 -12.22
C PHE A 14 -5.94 -9.70 -12.07
N THR A 15 -5.03 -9.23 -11.22
CA THR A 15 -3.86 -10.00 -10.77
C THR A 15 -3.99 -10.30 -9.28
N CYS A 16 -3.89 -11.59 -8.93
CA CYS A 16 -3.96 -12.06 -7.54
C CYS A 16 -2.56 -12.29 -6.98
N TYR A 17 -2.29 -11.71 -5.81
CA TYR A 17 -1.07 -11.91 -5.04
C TYR A 17 -1.43 -12.62 -3.73
N PRO A 18 -1.17 -13.94 -3.62
CA PRO A 18 -1.44 -14.67 -2.38
C PRO A 18 -0.56 -14.13 -1.26
N LYS A 19 -1.13 -13.99 -0.07
CA LYS A 19 -0.40 -13.54 1.12
C LYS A 19 -0.23 -14.67 2.14
N PRO A 20 0.84 -14.66 2.95
CA PRO A 20 1.09 -15.70 3.95
C PRO A 20 -0.08 -15.86 4.95
N GLN A 21 -0.65 -14.75 5.42
CA GLN A 21 -1.77 -14.74 6.37
C GLN A 21 -3.11 -14.98 5.66
N LYS A 22 -3.36 -16.20 5.19
CA LYS A 22 -4.53 -16.58 4.37
C LYS A 22 -5.91 -16.33 5.00
N SER A 23 -6.01 -16.19 6.32
CA SER A 23 -7.29 -15.99 7.04
C SER A 23 -7.51 -14.58 7.55
N ALA A 24 -6.49 -13.72 7.52
CA ALA A 24 -6.58 -12.35 8.01
C ALA A 24 -7.04 -11.40 6.91
N ASP A 25 -7.91 -10.44 7.20
CA ASP A 25 -8.18 -9.33 6.28
C ASP A 25 -7.07 -8.26 6.38
N THR A 26 -7.07 -7.28 5.48
CA THR A 26 -6.04 -6.24 5.41
C THR A 26 -6.73 -4.88 5.23
N PRO A 27 -7.11 -4.20 6.33
CA PRO A 27 -7.88 -2.94 6.25
C PRO A 27 -7.03 -1.74 5.81
N LYS A 28 -5.70 -1.81 5.97
CA LYS A 28 -4.79 -0.73 5.60
C LYS A 28 -3.79 -1.20 4.55
N ILE A 29 -3.78 -0.47 3.44
CA ILE A 29 -2.85 -0.64 2.31
C ILE A 29 -2.30 0.74 1.95
N GLN A 30 -1.01 0.81 1.64
CA GLN A 30 -0.34 2.01 1.13
C GLN A 30 0.57 1.64 -0.04
N ILE A 31 0.68 2.53 -1.03
CA ILE A 31 1.53 2.33 -2.21
C ILE A 31 2.63 3.39 -2.17
N THR A 32 3.88 2.94 -2.27
CA THR A 32 5.06 3.81 -2.32
C THR A 32 5.28 4.38 -3.72
N LYS A 33 6.13 5.40 -3.84
CA LYS A 33 6.50 5.99 -5.14
C LYS A 33 7.12 4.97 -6.11
N ASP A 34 7.78 3.94 -5.57
CA ASP A 34 8.47 2.89 -6.33
C ASP A 34 7.57 1.67 -6.58
N GLY A 35 6.29 1.74 -6.20
CA GLY A 35 5.29 0.71 -6.48
C GLY A 35 5.22 -0.43 -5.45
N ALA A 36 6.00 -0.38 -4.38
CA ALA A 36 5.86 -1.31 -3.25
C ALA A 36 4.53 -1.09 -2.53
N ILE A 37 3.86 -2.19 -2.16
CA ILE A 37 2.56 -2.21 -1.49
C ILE A 37 2.77 -2.63 -0.04
N TRP A 38 2.59 -1.69 0.88
CA TRP A 38 2.66 -1.92 2.32
C TRP A 38 1.28 -2.28 2.85
N TYR A 39 1.22 -3.30 3.70
CA TYR A 39 -0.04 -3.79 4.22
C TYR A 39 0.07 -4.39 5.61
N SER A 40 -1.02 -4.31 6.39
CA SER A 40 -1.10 -4.87 7.74
C SER A 40 -2.24 -5.89 7.84
N PRO A 41 -1.96 -7.20 7.87
CA PRO A 41 -2.96 -8.22 8.17
C PRO A 41 -3.54 -8.01 9.57
N ARG A 42 -4.86 -7.85 9.66
CA ARG A 42 -5.56 -7.68 10.95
C ARG A 42 -6.03 -9.04 11.47
N GLY A 43 -5.86 -9.26 12.77
CA GLY A 43 -6.36 -10.47 13.44
C GLY A 43 -5.58 -11.75 13.12
N SER A 44 -4.35 -11.66 12.60
CA SER A 44 -3.49 -12.84 12.44
C SER A 44 -2.87 -13.22 13.79
N LEU A 45 -3.53 -14.12 14.54
CA LEU A 45 -3.07 -14.58 15.86
C LEU A 45 -1.70 -15.27 15.79
N ASN A 46 -1.50 -16.14 14.81
CA ASN A 46 -0.31 -17.00 14.72
C ASN A 46 0.74 -16.50 13.72
N ALA A 47 0.49 -15.36 13.06
CA ALA A 47 1.42 -14.76 12.09
C ALA A 47 1.28 -13.22 12.02
N PRO A 48 1.37 -12.50 13.16
CA PRO A 48 1.33 -11.04 13.16
C PRO A 48 2.52 -10.49 12.38
N ALA A 49 2.25 -9.54 11.47
CA ALA A 49 3.29 -8.95 10.65
C ALA A 49 2.86 -7.59 10.06
N ILE A 50 3.84 -6.84 9.56
CA ILE A 50 3.66 -5.83 8.51
C ILE A 50 4.31 -6.42 7.26
N GLY A 51 3.55 -6.46 6.16
CA GLY A 51 4.02 -7.01 4.90
C GLY A 51 4.31 -5.94 3.86
N VAL A 52 5.28 -6.23 2.99
CA VAL A 52 5.52 -5.47 1.77
C VAL A 52 5.47 -6.42 0.58
N LEU A 53 4.72 -6.03 -0.46
CA LEU A 53 4.65 -6.73 -1.73
C LEU A 53 5.27 -5.84 -2.82
N TYR A 54 6.21 -6.40 -3.59
CA TYR A 54 6.74 -5.79 -4.80
C TYR A 54 6.22 -6.58 -6.01
N PRO A 55 5.19 -6.07 -6.72
CA PRO A 55 4.66 -6.74 -7.91
C PRO A 55 5.71 -6.91 -9.02
N ASP A 56 6.66 -5.97 -9.07
CA ASP A 56 7.82 -5.98 -9.94
C ASP A 56 9.05 -6.10 -9.03
N MET A 57 9.56 -7.33 -8.89
CA MET A 57 10.62 -7.66 -7.93
C MET A 57 11.93 -6.95 -8.26
N GLU A 58 12.20 -6.66 -9.53
CA GLU A 58 13.44 -6.01 -9.98
C GLU A 58 13.53 -4.54 -9.54
N LYS A 59 12.38 -3.93 -9.19
CA LYS A 59 12.33 -2.55 -8.67
C LYS A 59 12.68 -2.45 -7.18
N MET A 60 12.84 -3.57 -6.47
CA MET A 60 13.19 -3.56 -5.06
C MET A 60 14.67 -3.19 -4.87
N THR A 61 14.94 -1.92 -4.57
CA THR A 61 16.29 -1.40 -4.26
C THR A 61 16.46 -1.03 -2.79
N THR A 62 15.36 -0.89 -2.05
CA THR A 62 15.34 -0.52 -0.64
C THR A 62 14.07 -1.03 0.05
N LEU A 63 14.14 -1.20 1.38
CA LEU A 63 13.00 -1.47 2.25
C LEU A 63 12.32 -0.18 2.76
N GLY A 64 12.77 1.01 2.33
CA GLY A 64 12.19 2.29 2.76
C GLY A 64 10.81 2.56 2.14
N ALA A 65 9.86 3.02 2.95
CA ALA A 65 8.53 3.43 2.50
C ALA A 65 8.50 4.93 2.15
N TYR A 66 8.89 5.27 0.92
CA TYR A 66 8.83 6.65 0.42
C TYR A 66 7.56 6.89 -0.39
N TYR A 67 6.76 7.88 0.01
CA TYR A 67 5.51 8.23 -0.69
C TYR A 67 5.75 9.27 -1.79
N LEU A 68 4.93 9.22 -2.84
CA LEU A 68 5.04 10.13 -3.99
C LEU A 68 4.94 11.61 -3.59
N ASN A 69 4.03 11.96 -2.67
CA ASN A 69 3.80 13.32 -2.20
C ASN A 69 4.22 13.53 -0.73
N GLY A 70 5.09 12.66 -0.21
CA GLY A 70 5.44 12.65 1.22
C GLY A 70 4.28 12.21 2.13
N PRO A 71 4.47 12.25 3.46
CA PRO A 71 3.41 11.97 4.43
C PRO A 71 2.21 12.92 4.25
N PRO A 72 0.96 12.45 4.42
CA PRO A 72 0.57 11.13 4.93
C PRO A 72 0.47 10.02 3.86
N GLY A 73 0.96 10.26 2.64
CA GLY A 73 0.98 9.26 1.57
C GLY A 73 -0.14 9.38 0.54
N TYR A 74 -0.77 10.55 0.40
CA TYR A 74 -1.80 10.74 -0.61
C TYR A 74 -1.24 10.58 -2.04
N PRO A 75 -1.97 9.90 -2.94
CA PRO A 75 -1.58 9.81 -4.35
C PRO A 75 -1.77 11.15 -5.09
N PHE A 76 -2.45 12.10 -4.47
CA PHE A 76 -2.64 13.48 -4.95
C PHE A 76 -1.98 14.47 -3.99
N LYS A 77 -1.61 15.65 -4.49
CA LYS A 77 -1.21 16.77 -3.64
C LYS A 77 -2.48 17.40 -3.06
N PRO A 78 -2.67 17.42 -1.73
CA PRO A 78 -3.75 18.21 -1.15
C PRO A 78 -3.53 19.68 -1.52
N ALA A 79 -4.62 20.40 -1.80
CA ALA A 79 -4.54 21.86 -1.90
C ALA A 79 -3.94 22.37 -0.59
N SER A 80 -2.93 23.25 -0.68
CA SER A 80 -2.30 23.86 0.48
C SER A 80 -3.38 24.35 1.44
N ALA A 81 -3.38 23.85 2.67
CA ALA A 81 -4.05 24.53 3.75
C ALA A 81 -3.20 25.76 4.06
N GLU A 82 -3.36 26.83 3.29
CA GLU A 82 -2.97 28.15 3.77
C GLU A 82 -3.71 28.33 5.10
N ARG A 83 -2.97 28.22 6.20
CA ARG A 83 -3.50 28.58 7.51
C ARG A 83 -3.82 30.07 7.40
N PRO A 84 -5.08 30.50 7.58
CA PRO A 84 -5.35 31.93 7.66
C PRO A 84 -4.62 32.43 8.90
N THR A 85 -3.62 33.29 8.69
CA THR A 85 -2.99 34.06 9.77
C THR A 85 -4.04 35.04 10.26
N ILE A 86 -4.62 34.78 11.42
CA ILE A 86 -5.48 35.75 12.10
C ILE A 86 -4.56 36.79 12.75
N HIS A 87 -4.66 38.04 12.28
CA HIS A 87 -4.06 39.21 12.92
C HIS A 87 -4.98 39.75 14.01
#